data_AF-A0A7V6M520-F1
#
_entry.id   AF-A0A7V6M520-F1
#
_cell.length_a   1.000
_cell.length_b   1.000
_cell.length_c   1.000
_cell.angle_alpha   90.00
_cell.angle_beta   90.00
_cell.angle_gamma   90.00
#
_symmetry.space_group_name_H-M   'P 1'
#
loop_
_entity.id
_entity.type
_entity.pdbx_description
1 polymer ?
#
loop_
_entity_poly.entity_id
_entity_poly.type
_entity_poly.pdbx_seq_one_letter_code
_entity_poly.pdbx_strand_id
1 'polypeptide(L)' 'MKNLIKWLFKSLIIALIIIFSVNLIGSFFEINIPLNIWTLLIVTIFRIPGAIVLIIFFLL' A
#
# COMPACT_ATOMS: atom_id res chain seq x y z
N MET A 1 1.62 -14.21 20.17
CA MET A 1 0.44 -13.71 19.41
C MET A 1 0.17 -12.22 19.58
N LYS A 2 0.11 -11.66 20.81
CA LYS A 2 -0.16 -10.22 21.03
C LYS A 2 0.75 -9.28 20.22
N ASN A 3 2.04 -9.60 20.12
CA ASN A 3 3.01 -8.80 19.34
C ASN A 3 2.77 -8.86 17.82
N LEU A 4 2.34 -10.02 17.31
CA LEU A 4 2.04 -10.21 15.89
C LEU A 4 0.81 -9.39 15.49
N ILE A 5 -0.27 -9.47 16.28
CA ILE A 5 -1.50 -8.71 16.03
C ILE A 5 -1.22 -7.21 16.08
N LYS A 6 -0.47 -6.74 17.08
CA LYS A 6 -0.07 -5.34 17.19
C LYS A 6 0.77 -4.89 16.00
N TRP A 7 1.71 -5.73 15.55
CA TRP A 7 2.50 -5.46 14.35
C TRP A 7 1.63 -5.38 13.10
N LEU A 8 0.69 -6.32 12.93
CA LEU A 8 -0.17 -6.40 11.75
C LEU A 8 -1.10 -5.18 11.66
N PHE A 9 -1.72 -4.74 12.75
CA PHE A 9 -2.50 -3.51 12.79
C PHE A 9 -1.66 -2.28 12.46
N LYS A 10 -0.45 -2.16 13.02
CA LYS A 10 0.44 -1.04 12.71
C LYS A 10 0.84 -1.04 11.24
N SER A 11 1.18 -2.20 10.69
CA SER A 11 1.54 -2.36 9.28
C SER A 11 0.36 -2.05 8.34
N LEU A 12 -0.87 -2.44 8.69
CA LEU A 12 -2.08 -2.11 7.92
C LEU A 12 -2.31 -0.60 7.86
N ILE A 13 -2.18 0.11 8.99
CA ILE A 13 -2.30 1.57 9.03
C ILE A 13 -1.24 2.22 8.14
N ILE A 14 0.01 1.74 8.22
CA ILE A 14 1.10 2.22 7.35
C ILE A 14 0.76 1.96 5.87
N ALA A 15 0.23 0.79 5.54
CA ALA A 15 -0.14 0.45 4.17
C ALA A 15 -1.26 1.33 3.63
N LEU A 16 -2.28 1.61 4.43
CA LEU A 16 -3.34 2.55 4.09
C LEU A 16 -2.77 3.95 3.82
N ILE A 17 -1.91 4.45 4.71
CA ILE A 17 -1.26 5.76 4.53
C ILE A 17 -0.47 5.79 3.21
N ILE A 18 0.34 4.76 2.94
CA ILE A 18 1.13 4.69 1.71
C ILE A 18 0.24 4.68 0.47
N ILE A 19 -0.75 3.79 0.39
CA ILE A 19 -1.65 3.70 -0.78
C ILE A 19 -2.39 5.02 -0.98
N PHE A 20 -2.87 5.64 0.10
CA PHE A 20 -3.59 6.91 0.02
C PHE A 20 -2.67 8.05 -0.45
N SER A 21 -1.46 8.14 0.09
CA SER A 21 -0.46 9.13 -0.35
C SER A 21 -0.07 8.92 -1.82
N VAL A 22 0.12 7.68 -2.25
CA VAL A 22 0.42 7.35 -3.64
C VAL A 22 -0.73 7.73 -4.55
N ASN A 23 -1.99 7.46 -4.20
CA ASN A 23 -3.13 7.85 -5.02
C ASN A 23 -3.33 9.37 -5.07
N LEU A 24 -3.05 10.07 -3.97
CA LEU A 24 -3.16 11.53 -3.91
C LEU A 24 -2.14 12.22 -4.82
N ILE A 25 -0.89 11.76 -4.78
CA ILE A 25 0.18 12.26 -5.67
C ILE A 25 0.00 11.72 -7.10
N GLY A 26 -0.41 10.46 -7.22
CA GLY A 26 -0.61 9.75 -8.47
C GLY A 26 -1.74 10.31 -9.32
N SER A 27 -2.75 10.94 -8.70
CA SER A 27 -3.82 11.67 -9.39
C SER A 27 -3.29 12.71 -10.40
N PHE A 28 -2.13 13.33 -10.12
CA PHE A 28 -1.51 14.29 -11.05
C PHE A 28 -0.85 13.63 -12.28
N PHE A 29 -0.65 12.32 -12.25
CA PHE A 29 0.04 11.53 -13.27
C PHE A 29 -0.80 10.35 -13.78
N GLU A 30 -2.12 10.35 -13.51
CA GLU A 30 -3.05 9.26 -13.83
C GLU A 30 -2.70 7.90 -13.21
N ILE A 31 -1.91 7.90 -12.13
CA ILE A 31 -1.56 6.69 -11.37
C ILE A 31 -2.62 6.45 -10.29
N ASN A 32 -3.25 5.29 -10.31
CA ASN A 32 -4.22 4.88 -9.29
C ASN A 32 -4.02 3.42 -8.87
N ILE A 33 -3.66 3.22 -7.61
CA ILE A 33 -3.64 1.91 -6.97
C ILE A 33 -5.01 1.65 -6.35
N PRO A 34 -5.81 0.71 -6.88
CA PRO A 34 -7.10 0.36 -6.29
C PRO A 34 -6.93 -0.19 -4.88
N LEU A 35 -7.73 0.31 -3.93
CA LEU A 35 -7.72 -0.14 -2.55
C LEU A 35 -8.55 -1.43 -2.42
N ASN A 36 -7.87 -2.59 -2.41
CA ASN A 36 -8.48 -3.89 -2.23
C ASN A 36 -7.65 -4.77 -1.29
N ILE A 37 -8.15 -5.97 -0.96
CA ILE A 37 -7.48 -6.86 -0.01
C ILE A 37 -6.06 -7.25 -0.46
N TRP A 38 -5.84 -7.39 -1.78
CA TRP A 38 -4.57 -7.83 -2.35
C TRP A 38 -3.53 -6.72 -2.36
N THR A 39 -3.89 -5.53 -2.85
CA THR A 39 -2.99 -4.36 -2.84
C THR A 39 -2.62 -3.98 -1.42
N LEU A 40 -3.59 -4.04 -0.50
CA LEU A 40 -3.36 -3.78 0.91
C LEU A 40 -2.42 -4.82 1.53
N LEU A 41 -2.59 -6.11 1.25
CA LEU A 41 -1.69 -7.16 1.74
C LEU A 41 -0.25 -6.99 1.25
N ILE A 42 -0.08 -6.70 -0.04
CA ILE A 42 1.24 -6.46 -0.64
C ILE A 42 1.96 -5.30 0.06
N VAL A 43 1.28 -4.16 0.24
CA VAL A 43 1.88 -3.00 0.91
C VAL A 43 2.03 -3.25 2.42
N THR A 44 1.17 -4.05 3.05
CA THR A 44 1.30 -4.39 4.48
C THR A 44 2.55 -5.24 4.74
N ILE A 45 2.85 -6.19 3.86
CA ILE A 45 3.99 -7.09 3.99
C ILE A 45 5.28 -6.39 3.57
N PHE A 46 5.27 -5.71 2.42
CA PHE A 46 6.47 -5.17 1.79
C PHE A 46 6.66 -3.66 1.97
N ARG A 47 5.70 -2.94 2.57
CA ARG A 47 5.76 -1.49 2.81
C ARG A 47 6.00 -0.70 1.52
N ILE A 48 6.96 0.23 1.55
CA ILE A 48 7.33 1.10 0.43
C ILE A 48 7.75 0.28 -0.80
N PRO A 49 8.63 -0.75 -0.71
CA PRO A 49 8.89 -1.65 -1.83
C PRO A 49 7.64 -2.24 -2.47
N GLY A 50 6.66 -2.69 -1.67
CA GLY A 50 5.39 -3.21 -2.18
C GLY A 50 4.58 -2.16 -2.95
N ALA A 51 4.56 -0.93 -2.45
CA ALA A 51 3.91 0.17 -3.15
C ALA A 51 4.61 0.51 -4.48
N ILE A 52 5.95 0.52 -4.52
CA ILE A 52 6.70 0.76 -5.78
C ILE A 52 6.35 -0.29 -6.83
N VAL A 53 6.28 -1.57 -6.44
CA VAL A 53 5.88 -2.64 -7.37
C VAL A 53 4.47 -2.42 -7.89
N LEU A 54 3.52 -2.04 -7.04
CA LEU A 54 2.15 -1.75 -7.46
C LEU A 54 2.09 -0.52 -8.37
N ILE A 55 2.86 0.53 -8.09
CA ILE A 55 2.96 1.72 -8.95
C ILE A 55 3.40 1.29 -10.35
N ILE A 56 4.50 0.54 -10.47
CA ILE A 56 5.00 0.06 -11.76
C ILE A 56 3.97 -0.84 -12.45
N PHE A 57 3.33 -1.75 -11.70
CA PHE A 57 2.33 -2.68 -12.24
C PHE A 57 1.12 -1.97 -12.83
N PHE A 58 0.61 -0.91 -12.19
CA PHE A 58 -0.53 -0.13 -12.68
C PHE A 58 -0.15 0.99 -13.66
N LEU A 59 1.15 1.24 -13.85
CA LEU A 59 1.68 2.15 -14.88
C LEU A 59 1.87 1.47 -16.25
N LEU A 60 2.03 0.14 -16.26
CA LEU A 60 2.12 -0.68 -17.46
C LEU A 60 0.73 -0.99 -18.02
#